data_AF-A0AAW7XFN3-F1
#
_entry.id   AF-A0AAW7XFN3-F1
#
_cell.length_a   1.000
_cell.length_b   1.000
_cell.length_c   1.000
_cell.angle_alpha   90.00
_cell.angle_beta   90.00
_cell.angle_gamma   90.00
#
_symmetry.space_group_name_H-M   'P 1'
#
loop_
_entity.id
_entity.type
_entity.pdbx_description
1 polymer ?
#
loop_
_entity_poly.entity_id
_entity_poly.type
_entity_poly.pdbx_seq_one_letter_code
_entity_poly.pdbx_strand_id
1 'polypeptide(L)' 'VGTDHLLLKEQAIYEGTVFIEIPESDLTDSNETVELGIYQSDKEITSTKTHFLSPKNKW' A
#
# COMPACT_ATOMS: atom_id res chain seq x y z
N VAL A 1 -11.38 -4.09 -9.40
CA VAL A 1 -10.71 -5.16 -8.64
C VAL A 1 -9.57 -4.49 -7.89
N GLY A 2 -9.52 -4.67 -6.58
CA GLY A 2 -8.73 -3.84 -5.65
C GLY A 2 -9.61 -3.51 -4.44
N THR A 3 -9.14 -3.84 -3.24
CA THR A 3 -9.82 -3.48 -1.98
C THR A 3 -9.02 -2.37 -1.32
N ASP A 4 -9.68 -1.31 -0.87
CA ASP A 4 -8.99 -0.17 -0.24
C ASP A 4 -8.55 -0.49 1.20
N HIS A 5 -9.07 -1.60 1.76
CA HIS A 5 -8.79 -2.03 3.12
C HIS A 5 -8.75 -3.56 3.23
N LEU A 6 -7.86 -4.06 4.10
CA LEU A 6 -7.72 -5.47 4.47
C LEU A 6 -7.96 -5.61 5.98
N LEU A 7 -8.99 -6.35 6.38
CA LEU A 7 -9.26 -6.64 7.79
C LEU A 7 -8.53 -7.91 8.23
N LEU A 8 -7.61 -7.78 9.19
CA LEU A 8 -6.85 -8.89 9.76
C LEU A 8 -7.49 -9.36 11.08
N LYS A 9 -7.59 -10.69 11.28
CA LYS A 9 -8.10 -11.27 12.53
C LYS A 9 -7.03 -11.28 13.62
N GLU A 10 -7.46 -11.05 14.87
CA GLU A 10 -6.63 -10.75 16.05
C GLU A 10 -5.65 -11.86 16.50
N GLN A 11 -5.87 -13.13 16.11
CA GLN A 11 -5.22 -14.27 16.76
C GLN A 11 -4.02 -14.89 16.05
N ALA A 12 -3.36 -14.20 15.13
CA ALA A 12 -2.13 -14.73 14.58
C ALA A 12 -1.10 -13.65 14.33
N ILE A 13 0.04 -13.79 15.01
CA ILE A 13 1.31 -13.21 14.55
C ILE A 13 1.57 -13.87 13.19
N TYR A 14 1.18 -13.17 12.12
CA TYR A 14 1.45 -13.57 10.76
C TYR A 14 2.63 -12.75 10.25
N GLU A 15 3.72 -13.43 9.93
CA GLU A 15 4.54 -12.98 8.81
C GLU A 15 3.78 -13.29 7.52
N GLY A 16 3.70 -12.32 6.63
CA GLY A 16 2.96 -12.45 5.38
C GLY A 16 3.31 -11.36 4.39
N THR A 17 3.02 -11.62 3.13
CA THR A 17 3.22 -10.65 2.05
C THR A 17 1.87 -10.07 1.66
N VAL A 18 1.76 -8.75 1.67
CA VAL A 18 0.60 -8.02 1.15
C VAL A 18 0.94 -7.56 -0.27
N PHE A 19 0.03 -7.81 -1.20
CA PHE A 19 0.10 -7.27 -2.55
C PHE A 19 -0.94 -6.16 -2.69
N ILE A 20 -0.50 -4.99 -3.11
CA ILE A 20 -1.34 -3.80 -3.33
C ILE A 20 -1.20 -3.42 -4.80
N GLU A 21 -2.33 -3.30 -5.48
CA GLU A 21 -2.39 -2.80 -6.86
C GLU A 21 -2.78 -1.33 -6.85
N ILE A 22 -1.99 -0.49 -7.52
CA ILE A 22 -2.27 0.94 -7.67
C ILE A 22 -2.71 1.16 -9.12
N PRO A 23 -3.93 1.67 -9.37
CA PRO A 23 -4.37 2.01 -10.72
C PRO A 23 -3.42 3.01 -11.39
N GLU A 24 -3.10 2.80 -12.67
CA GLU A 24 -2.20 3.72 -13.40
C GLU A 24 -2.75 5.16 -13.51
N SER A 25 -4.07 5.32 -13.46
CA SER A 25 -4.73 6.63 -13.44
C SER A 25 -4.38 7.46 -12.21
N ASP A 26 -4.03 6.79 -11.12
CA ASP A 26 -3.82 7.40 -9.81
C ASP A 26 -2.34 7.75 -9.60
N LEU A 27 -1.47 7.26 -10.49
CA LEU A 27 -0.05 7.57 -10.54
C LEU A 27 0.19 8.84 -11.37
N THR A 28 0.82 9.84 -10.77
CA THR A 28 1.24 11.10 -11.41
C THR A 28 2.60 11.02 -12.09
N ASP A 29 3.50 10.12 -11.65
CA ASP A 29 4.86 9.94 -12.19
C ASP A 29 5.29 8.45 -12.26
N SER A 30 6.44 8.17 -12.89
CA SER A 30 7.06 6.84 -12.93
C SER A 30 7.87 6.50 -11.67
N ASN A 31 8.19 7.51 -10.85
CA ASN A 31 8.82 7.36 -9.54
C ASN A 31 8.06 8.19 -8.51
N GLU A 32 7.34 7.52 -7.62
CA GLU A 32 6.52 8.17 -6.61
C GLU A 32 6.89 7.72 -5.21
N THR A 33 6.66 8.59 -4.23
CA THR A 33 6.70 8.19 -2.83
C THR A 33 5.30 7.77 -2.43
N VAL A 34 5.15 6.50 -2.05
CA VAL A 34 3.90 5.97 -1.49
C VAL A 34 4.03 5.86 0.02
N GLU A 35 2.93 6.16 0.71
CA GLU A 35 2.81 6.07 2.15
C GLU A 35 1.84 4.95 2.51
N LEU A 36 2.31 4.00 3.32
CA LEU A 36 1.53 2.89 3.83
C LEU A 36 1.23 3.18 5.30
N GLY A 37 -0.02 3.56 5.60
CA GLY A 37 -0.50 3.75 6.96
C GLY A 37 -1.16 2.48 7.51
N ILE A 38 -0.82 2.13 8.75
CA ILE A 38 -1.42 1.01 9.49
C ILE A 38 -2.32 1.57 10.57
N TYR A 39 -3.60 1.24 10.52
CA TYR A 39 -4.64 1.78 11.41
C TYR A 39 -5.27 0.68 12.26
N GLN A 40 -5.60 1.01 13.51
CA GLN A 40 -6.50 0.21 14.35
C GLN A 40 -7.74 1.05 14.62
N SER A 41 -8.88 0.56 14.13
CA SER A 41 -10.09 1.37 13.99
C SER A 41 -9.76 2.62 13.17
N ASP A 42 -9.89 3.82 13.75
CA ASP A 42 -9.62 5.09 13.06
C ASP A 42 -8.31 5.77 13.52
N LYS A 43 -7.49 5.06 14.32
CA LYS A 43 -6.25 5.59 14.85
C LYS A 43 -5.05 4.99 14.12
N GLU A 44 -4.21 5.84 13.54
CA GLU A 44 -2.92 5.44 12.97
C GLU A 44 -2.03 4.85 14.08
N ILE A 45 -1.54 3.63 13.86
CA ILE A 45 -0.58 2.95 14.72
C ILE A 45 0.84 3.28 14.26
N THR A 46 1.07 3.22 12.95
CA THR A 46 2.37 3.50 12.32
C THR A 46 2.19 3.78 10.84
N SER A 47 3.18 4.40 10.22
CA SER A 47 3.29 4.59 8.79
C SER A 47 4.70 4.30 8.31
N THR A 48 4.81 3.92 7.04
CA THR A 48 6.09 3.80 6.35
C THR A 48 6.00 4.41 4.97
N LYS A 49 7.09 5.02 4.52
CA LYS A 49 7.22 5.62 3.19
C LYS A 49 8.21 4.81 2.38
N THR A 50 7.87 4.56 1.13
CA THR A 50 8.75 3.86 0.20
C THR A 50 8.63 4.45 -1.20
N HIS A 51 9.67 4.27 -2.00
CA HIS A 51 9.62 4.61 -3.41
C HIS A 51 8.90 3.49 -4.18
N PHE A 52 7.90 3.88 -4.96
CA PHE A 52 7.22 3.02 -5.92
C PHE A 52 7.67 3.39 -7.33
N LEU A 53 8.24 2.42 -8.03
CA LEU A 53 8.68 2.57 -9.41
C LEU A 53 7.64 1.95 -10.32
N SER A 54 6.89 2.81 -11.01
CA SER A 54 5.82 2.41 -11.90
C SER A 54 6.37 1.92 -13.25
N PRO A 55 5.69 0.96 -13.91
CA PRO A 55 6.00 0.57 -15.28
C PRO A 55 5.75 1.69 -16.31
N LYS A 56 5.23 2.86 -15.93
CA LYS A 56 5.12 4.06 -16.80
C LYS A 56 6.43 4.54 -17.42
N ASN A 57 7.58 3.97 -17.06
CA ASN A 57 8.77 4.11 -17.87
C ASN A 57 8.50 3.53 -19.27
N LYS A 58 8.15 4.41 -20.21
CA LYS A 58 8.36 4.17 -21.63
C LYS A 58 9.86 4.09 -21.85
N TRP A 59 10.42 2.90 -21.73
CA TRP A 59 11.72 2.57 -22.33
C TRP A 59 11.54 2.42 -23.85
#